data_AF-A0A087TCL9-F1
#
_entry.id   AF-A0A087TCL9-F1
#
_cell.length_a   1.000
_cell.length_b   1.000
_cell.length_c   1.000
_cell.angle_alpha   90.00
_cell.angle_beta   90.00
_cell.angle_gamma   90.00
#
_symmetry.space_group_name_H-M   'P 1'
#
loop_
_entity.id
_entity.type
_entity.pdbx_description
1 polymer ?
#
loop_
_entity_poly.entity_id
_entity_poly.type
_entity_poly.pdbx_seq_one_letter_code
_entity_poly.pdbx_strand_id
1 'polypeptide(L)'
;MLNGRNELHVFDRGSVTGDRYCEEVLLPYVCLFRGAIGPDLIFMDDNARPHRTLSVEELLESENVTRMDWPAYYPDLNPIEHVWDALGRRIAARLHPPENTQQLKQMVIEKWAFLPQEMLHQLVLSWEGVVAVYPG
;
A
#
# COMPACT_ATOMS: atom_id res chain seq x y z
N MET A 1 20.03 -2.70 1.86
CA MET A 1 19.24 -3.13 0.70
C MET A 1 17.79 -3.12 1.13
N LEU A 2 17.00 -2.21 0.58
CA LEU A 2 15.55 -2.21 0.80
C LEU A 2 15.01 -3.43 0.06
N ASN A 3 14.56 -4.42 0.81
CA ASN A 3 14.01 -5.67 0.32
C ASN A 3 12.61 -5.51 -0.30
N GLY A 4 12.30 -4.34 -0.90
CA GLY A 4 11.07 -4.07 -1.65
C GLY A 4 9.74 -4.18 -0.89
N ARG A 5 9.76 -4.43 0.43
CA ARG A 5 8.56 -4.58 1.26
C ARG A 5 8.69 -3.76 2.53
N ASN A 6 7.75 -2.84 2.73
CA ASN A 6 7.65 -2.05 3.96
C ASN A 6 6.85 -2.78 5.03
N GLU A 7 6.86 -2.27 6.25
CA GLU A 7 6.01 -2.78 7.33
C GLU A 7 4.53 -2.51 7.04
N LEU A 8 3.65 -3.38 7.55
CA LEU A 8 2.22 -3.17 7.45
C LEU A 8 1.73 -2.34 8.64
N HIS A 9 1.29 -1.11 8.37
CA HIS A 9 0.67 -0.24 9.37
C HIS A 9 -0.76 -0.70 9.69
N VAL A 10 -1.11 -0.75 10.97
CA VAL A 10 -2.46 -1.08 11.42
C VAL A 10 -3.01 0.04 12.28
N PHE A 11 -4.07 0.68 11.80
CA PHE A 11 -4.80 1.68 12.57
C PHE A 11 -5.56 1.01 13.73
N ASP A 12 -5.18 1.30 14.97
CA ASP A 12 -5.72 0.59 16.13
C ASP A 12 -7.17 0.96 16.47
N ARG A 13 -7.62 2.19 16.15
CA ARG A 13 -8.97 2.68 16.45
C ARG A 13 -9.41 3.76 15.47
N GLY A 14 -10.72 3.93 15.35
CA GLY A 14 -11.35 5.04 14.61
C GLY A 14 -11.23 4.91 13.09
N SER A 15 -11.89 5.81 12.38
CA SER A 15 -11.77 5.89 10.92
C SER A 15 -10.41 6.48 10.52
N VAL A 16 -9.94 6.08 9.33
CA VAL A 16 -8.80 6.73 8.68
C VAL A 16 -9.27 8.06 8.10
N THR A 17 -8.71 9.17 8.60
CA THR A 17 -8.89 10.51 8.03
C THR A 17 -7.67 10.88 7.20
N GLY A 18 -7.75 11.93 6.39
CA GLY A 18 -6.59 12.43 5.62
C GLY A 18 -5.42 12.77 6.52
N ASP A 19 -5.66 13.48 7.63
CA ASP A 19 -4.59 13.88 8.55
C ASP A 19 -3.90 12.67 9.20
N ARG A 20 -4.67 11.64 9.57
CA ARG A 20 -4.10 10.39 10.08
C ARG A 20 -3.33 9.63 9.02
N TYR A 21 -3.79 9.69 7.77
CA TYR A 21 -3.06 9.10 6.65
C TYR A 21 -1.73 9.83 6.42
N CYS A 22 -1.71 11.17 6.51
CA CYS A 22 -0.48 11.96 6.47
C CYS A 22 0.50 11.57 7.59
N GLU A 23 0.04 11.60 8.84
CA GLU A 23 0.88 11.41 10.03
C GLU A 23 1.34 9.96 10.21
N GLU A 24 0.43 9.01 10.04
CA GLU A 24 0.70 7.61 10.35
C GLU A 24 1.18 6.80 9.13
N VAL A 25 1.01 7.32 7.90
CA VAL A 25 1.39 6.58 6.67
C VAL A 25 2.36 7.36 5.78
N LEU A 26 1.98 8.54 5.27
CA LEU A 26 2.79 9.25 4.27
C LEU A 26 4.13 9.71 4.83
N LEU A 27 4.15 10.40 5.96
CA LEU A 27 5.39 10.86 6.59
C LEU A 27 6.36 9.70 6.90
N PRO A 28 5.97 8.64 7.63
CA PRO A 28 6.90 7.58 8.03
C PRO A 28 7.31 6.65 6.90
N TYR A 29 6.47 6.42 5.88
CA TYR A 29 6.74 5.38 4.87
C TYR A 29 6.89 5.88 3.44
N VAL A 30 6.39 7.08 3.09
CA VAL A 30 6.51 7.61 1.73
C VAL A 30 7.55 8.72 1.70
N CYS A 31 7.39 9.76 2.51
CA CYS A 31 8.30 10.92 2.53
C CYS A 31 9.69 10.52 3.03
N LEU A 32 9.77 9.64 4.04
CA LEU A 32 11.04 9.06 4.48
C LEU A 32 11.81 8.38 3.34
N PHE A 33 11.10 7.60 2.52
CA PHE A 33 11.71 6.86 1.41
C PHE A 33 11.97 7.75 0.20
N ARG A 34 11.19 8.81 0.01
CA ARG A 34 11.46 9.84 -0.99
C ARG A 34 12.85 10.46 -0.79
N GLY A 35 13.26 10.66 0.45
CA GLY A 35 14.61 11.11 0.80
C GLY A 35 15.72 10.10 0.44
N ALA A 36 15.42 8.80 0.50
CA ALA A 36 16.39 7.73 0.23
C ALA A 36 16.48 7.32 -1.25
N ILE A 37 15.33 7.25 -1.94
CA ILE A 37 15.22 6.81 -3.34
C ILE A 37 15.49 7.96 -4.31
N GLY A 38 15.14 9.20 -3.92
CA GLY A 38 15.33 10.37 -4.77
C GLY A 38 14.13 10.65 -5.69
N PRO A 39 14.31 11.53 -6.70
CA PRO A 39 13.22 12.08 -7.51
C PRO A 39 12.49 11.05 -8.39
N ASP A 40 13.07 9.87 -8.59
CA ASP A 40 12.48 8.80 -9.38
C ASP A 40 11.40 8.01 -8.62
N LEU A 41 11.16 8.31 -7.33
CA LEU A 41 10.07 7.71 -6.58
C LEU A 41 8.71 8.16 -7.15
N ILE A 42 7.94 7.20 -7.64
CA ILE A 42 6.54 7.37 -7.98
C ILE A 42 5.70 6.70 -6.88
N PHE A 43 4.82 7.48 -6.26
CA PHE A 43 3.87 7.00 -5.26
C PHE A 43 2.55 6.59 -5.91
N MET A 44 1.96 5.48 -5.50
CA MET A 44 0.66 4.99 -5.97
C MET A 44 -0.24 4.67 -4.77
N ASP A 45 -1.51 5.07 -4.84
CA ASP A 45 -2.57 4.69 -3.91
C ASP A 45 -3.84 4.22 -4.66
N ASP A 46 -4.88 3.83 -3.93
CA ASP A 46 -6.15 3.30 -4.43
C ASP A 46 -7.24 4.38 -4.63
N ASN A 47 -6.90 5.66 -4.52
CA ASN A 47 -7.84 6.80 -4.54
C ASN A 47 -8.93 6.77 -3.46
N ALA A 48 -8.79 6.04 -2.35
CA ALA A 48 -9.75 6.08 -1.27
C ALA A 48 -9.96 7.52 -0.76
N ARG A 49 -11.17 7.83 -0.27
CA ARG A 49 -11.54 9.20 0.15
C ARG A 49 -10.53 9.88 1.09
N PRO A 50 -9.96 9.19 2.10
CA PRO A 50 -8.94 9.80 2.96
C PRO A 50 -7.63 10.17 2.23
N HIS A 51 -7.31 9.51 1.12
CA HIS A 51 -6.08 9.76 0.34
C HIS A 51 -6.21 10.97 -0.60
N ARG A 52 -7.42 11.54 -0.72
CA ARG A 52 -7.76 12.64 -1.63
C ARG A 52 -8.22 13.90 -0.89
N THR A 53 -7.82 14.05 0.37
CA THR A 53 -8.05 15.29 1.13
C THR A 53 -7.03 16.35 0.76
N LEU A 54 -7.37 17.62 0.98
CA LEU A 54 -6.44 18.74 0.74
C LEU A 54 -5.11 18.57 1.50
N SER A 55 -5.17 18.14 2.76
CA SER A 55 -3.98 17.91 3.58
C SER A 55 -3.03 16.85 3.01
N VAL A 56 -3.55 15.85 2.30
CA VAL A 56 -2.73 14.84 1.62
C VAL A 56 -2.07 15.42 0.37
N GLU A 57 -2.84 16.17 -0.44
CA GLU A 57 -2.30 16.83 -1.64
C GLU A 57 -1.18 17.80 -1.29
N GLU A 58 -1.40 18.67 -0.29
CA GLU A 58 -0.42 19.66 0.17
C GLU A 58 0.87 18.99 0.69
N LEU A 59 0.74 17.88 1.42
CA LEU A 59 1.90 17.15 1.94
C LEU A 59 2.72 16.51 0.80
N LEU A 60 2.07 15.84 -0.15
CA LEU A 60 2.76 15.22 -1.28
C LEU A 60 3.47 16.27 -2.14
N GLU A 61 2.84 17.43 -2.35
CA GLU A 61 3.46 18.56 -3.06
C GLU A 61 4.67 19.12 -2.29
N SER A 62 4.53 19.37 -0.97
CA SER A 62 5.62 19.94 -0.16
C SER A 62 6.84 19.03 -0.07
N GLU A 63 6.61 17.70 -0.08
CA GLU A 63 7.65 16.69 -0.01
C GLU A 63 8.17 16.28 -1.40
N ASN A 64 7.69 16.94 -2.46
CA ASN A 64 8.03 16.68 -3.86
C ASN A 64 7.90 15.18 -4.22
N VAL A 65 6.80 14.58 -3.76
CA VAL A 65 6.42 13.20 -4.05
C VAL A 65 5.46 13.22 -5.24
N THR A 66 5.91 12.68 -6.37
CA THR A 66 5.04 12.49 -7.52
C THR A 66 4.10 11.32 -7.26
N ARG A 67 2.80 11.59 -7.20
CA ARG A 67 1.78 10.55 -7.18
C ARG A 67 1.37 10.20 -8.60
N MET A 68 1.20 8.92 -8.87
CA MET A 68 0.68 8.42 -10.13
C MET A 68 -0.81 8.76 -10.27
N ASP A 69 -1.19 9.25 -11.45
CA ASP A 69 -2.60 9.38 -11.82
C ASP A 69 -3.17 7.99 -12.15
N TRP A 70 -3.90 7.42 -11.20
CA TRP A 70 -4.56 6.13 -11.36
C TRP A 70 -6.06 6.30 -11.62
N PRO A 71 -6.63 5.73 -12.70
CA PRO A 71 -8.06 5.79 -12.95
C PRO A 71 -8.83 4.93 -11.94
N ALA A 72 -9.71 5.56 -11.18
CA ALA A 72 -10.55 4.92 -10.16
C ALA A 72 -11.44 3.77 -10.68
N TYR A 73 -11.62 3.66 -12.00
CA TYR A 73 -12.49 2.69 -12.65
C TYR A 73 -11.89 1.29 -12.79
N TYR A 74 -10.59 1.10 -12.50
CA TYR A 74 -9.91 -0.20 -12.63
C TYR A 74 -9.30 -0.67 -11.29
N PRO A 75 -10.14 -0.99 -10.28
CA PRO A 75 -9.65 -1.51 -9.00
C PRO A 75 -8.91 -2.84 -9.18
N ASP A 76 -9.35 -3.69 -10.12
CA ASP A 76 -8.73 -4.98 -10.43
C ASP A 76 -7.30 -4.86 -10.97
N LEU A 77 -6.90 -3.67 -11.42
CA LEU A 77 -5.54 -3.42 -11.91
C LEU A 77 -4.63 -2.86 -10.81
N ASN A 78 -5.13 -2.63 -9.60
CA ASN A 78 -4.30 -2.16 -8.49
C ASN A 78 -3.49 -3.32 -7.90
N PRO A 79 -2.14 -3.31 -7.98
CA PRO A 79 -1.32 -4.39 -7.44
C PRO A 79 -1.55 -4.66 -5.95
N ILE A 80 -1.97 -3.65 -5.17
CA ILE A 80 -2.22 -3.83 -3.74
C ILE A 80 -3.43 -4.76 -3.47
N GLU A 81 -4.44 -4.76 -4.34
CA GLU A 81 -5.62 -5.62 -4.21
C GLU A 81 -5.22 -7.10 -4.36
N HIS A 82 -4.34 -7.41 -5.30
CA HIS A 82 -3.77 -8.75 -5.44
C HIS A 82 -2.98 -9.19 -4.21
N VAL A 83 -2.27 -8.26 -3.56
CA VAL A 83 -1.56 -8.54 -2.31
C VAL A 83 -2.54 -8.81 -1.17
N TRP A 84 -3.61 -8.02 -1.06
CA TRP A 84 -4.68 -8.23 -0.06
C TRP A 84 -5.39 -9.56 -0.24
N ASP A 85 -5.74 -9.92 -1.47
CA ASP A 85 -6.34 -11.20 -1.83
C ASP A 85 -5.40 -12.39 -1.51
N ALA A 86 -4.10 -12.24 -1.79
CA ALA A 86 -3.09 -13.23 -1.43
C ALA A 86 -2.93 -13.41 0.10
N LEU A 87 -3.09 -12.36 0.89
CA LEU A 87 -3.13 -12.43 2.36
C LEU A 87 -4.42 -13.08 2.85
N GLY A 88 -5.57 -12.65 2.32
CA GLY A 88 -6.89 -13.17 2.66
C GLY A 88 -6.98 -14.68 2.47
N ARG A 89 -6.51 -15.19 1.32
CA ARG A 89 -6.42 -16.64 1.08
C ARG A 89 -5.55 -17.38 2.09
N ARG A 90 -4.39 -16.81 2.47
CA ARG A 90 -3.47 -17.43 3.44
C ARG A 90 -4.06 -17.49 4.85
N ILE A 91 -4.85 -16.48 5.22
CA ILE A 91 -5.57 -16.46 6.50
C ILE A 91 -6.72 -17.47 6.45
N ALA A 92 -7.51 -17.48 5.37
CA ALA A 92 -8.64 -18.39 5.19
C ALA A 92 -8.23 -19.87 5.12
N ALA A 93 -7.02 -20.17 4.64
CA ALA A 93 -6.49 -21.54 4.58
C ALA A 93 -6.05 -22.10 5.94
N ARG A 94 -6.05 -21.30 7.02
CA ARG A 94 -5.69 -21.80 8.35
C ARG A 94 -6.80 -22.69 8.92
N LEU A 95 -6.40 -23.76 9.61
CA LEU A 95 -7.30 -24.65 10.33
C LEU A 95 -8.08 -23.94 11.45
N HIS A 96 -7.47 -22.93 12.06
CA HIS A 96 -8.07 -22.14 13.14
C HIS A 96 -8.24 -20.69 12.66
N PRO A 97 -9.47 -20.23 12.44
CA PRO A 97 -9.73 -18.82 12.13
C PRO A 97 -9.47 -17.95 13.36
N PRO A 98 -9.16 -16.66 13.18
CA PRO A 98 -8.99 -15.73 14.29
C PRO A 98 -10.32 -15.53 15.03
N GLU A 99 -10.27 -15.59 16.36
CA GLU A 99 -11.46 -15.50 17.22
C GLU A 99 -11.81 -14.05 17.60
N ASN A 100 -10.87 -13.12 17.40
CA ASN A 100 -11.03 -11.71 17.71
C ASN A 100 -10.10 -10.84 16.87
N THR A 101 -10.33 -9.52 16.90
CA THR A 101 -9.58 -8.54 16.12
C THR A 101 -8.08 -8.54 16.45
N GLN A 102 -7.70 -8.81 17.70
CA GLN A 102 -6.28 -8.85 18.09
C GLN A 102 -5.57 -10.05 17.47
N GLN A 103 -6.21 -11.23 17.48
CA GLN A 103 -5.69 -12.41 16.79
C GLN A 103 -5.62 -12.18 15.28
N LEU A 104 -6.65 -11.56 14.68
CA LEU A 104 -6.64 -11.22 13.26
C LEU A 104 -5.48 -10.26 12.92
N LYS A 105 -5.29 -9.19 13.69
CA LYS A 105 -4.17 -8.24 13.52
C LYS A 105 -2.83 -8.97 13.53
N GLN A 106 -2.60 -9.81 14.55
CA GLN A 106 -1.35 -10.56 14.66
C GLN A 106 -1.15 -11.51 13.48
N MET A 107 -2.21 -12.19 13.03
CA MET A 107 -2.15 -13.08 11.88
C MET A 107 -1.85 -12.35 10.58
N VAL A 108 -2.47 -11.18 10.34
CA VAL A 108 -2.22 -10.40 9.13
C VAL A 108 -0.76 -9.95 9.09
N ILE A 109 -0.22 -9.42 10.20
CA ILE A 109 1.19 -9.00 10.31
C ILE A 109 2.13 -10.18 10.09
N GLU A 110 1.86 -11.33 10.71
CA GLU A 110 2.63 -12.57 10.52
C GLU A 110 2.65 -12.96 9.04
N LYS A 111 1.48 -13.05 8.40
CA LYS A 111 1.39 -13.47 6.99
C LYS A 111 2.00 -12.46 6.04
N TRP A 112 1.90 -11.16 6.32
CA TRP A 112 2.60 -10.11 5.59
C TRP A 112 4.11 -10.36 5.59
N ALA A 113 4.71 -10.63 6.76
CA ALA A 113 6.14 -10.90 6.89
C ALA A 113 6.61 -12.16 6.14
N PHE A 114 5.72 -13.14 5.96
CA PHE A 114 6.00 -14.38 5.22
C PHE A 114 5.56 -14.36 3.76
N LEU A 115 4.99 -13.26 3.24
CA LEU A 115 4.76 -13.15 1.81
C LEU A 115 6.09 -13.26 1.05
N PRO A 116 6.18 -14.11 0.02
CA PRO A 116 7.39 -14.21 -0.78
C PRO A 116 7.68 -12.89 -1.49
N GLN A 117 8.92 -12.38 -1.38
CA GLN A 117 9.30 -11.14 -2.07
C GLN A 117 9.18 -11.26 -3.59
N GLU A 118 9.46 -12.45 -4.13
CA GLU A 118 9.27 -12.77 -5.55
C GLU A 118 7.81 -12.53 -6.00
N MET A 119 6.83 -12.85 -5.14
CA MET A 119 5.42 -12.59 -5.45
C MET A 119 5.16 -11.08 -5.62
N LEU A 120 5.74 -10.26 -4.73
CA LEU A 120 5.59 -8.80 -4.79
C LEU A 120 6.30 -8.22 -6.03
N HIS A 121 7.51 -8.70 -6.34
CA HIS A 121 8.22 -8.28 -7.55
C HIS A 121 7.47 -8.66 -8.83
N GLN A 122 6.94 -9.88 -8.93
CA GLN A 122 6.18 -10.31 -10.11
C GLN A 122 4.89 -9.49 -10.28
N LEU A 123 4.24 -9.10 -9.19
CA LEU A 123 3.07 -8.20 -9.25
C LEU A 123 3.45 -6.83 -9.81
N VAL A 124 4.53 -6.22 -9.31
CA VAL A 124 5.02 -4.92 -9.81
C VAL A 124 5.39 -5.02 -11.30
N LEU A 125 6.16 -6.04 -11.70
CA LEU A 125 6.57 -6.24 -13.11
C LEU A 125 5.37 -6.49 -14.03
N SER A 126 4.40 -7.30 -13.59
CA SER A 126 3.18 -7.55 -14.36
C SER A 126 2.40 -6.27 -14.60
N TRP A 127 2.46 -5.33 -13.66
CA TRP A 127 1.78 -4.06 -13.73
C TRP A 127 2.52 -3.02 -14.56
N GLU A 128 3.86 -2.95 -14.50
CA GLU A 128 4.65 -2.13 -15.44
C GLU A 128 4.32 -2.50 -16.90
N GLY A 129 4.12 -3.80 -17.16
CA GLY A 129 3.64 -4.27 -18.46
C GLY A 129 2.24 -3.80 -18.83
N VAL A 130 1.33 -3.64 -17.86
CA VAL A 130 -0.04 -3.12 -18.08
C VAL A 130 -0.05 -1.62 -18.33
N VAL A 131 0.71 -0.85 -17.53
CA VAL A 131 0.81 0.62 -17.69
C VAL A 131 1.45 0.99 -19.04
N ALA A 132 2.42 0.20 -19.52
CA ALA A 132 3.00 0.39 -20.85
C ALA A 132 2.00 0.17 -22.01
N VAL A 133 0.89 -0.54 -21.78
CA VAL A 133 -0.12 -0.88 -22.79
C VAL A 133 -1.26 0.16 -22.86
N TYR A 134 -1.46 0.96 -21.80
CA TYR A 134 -2.42 2.06 -21.77
C TYR A 134 -1.69 3.41 -21.77
N PRO A 135 -1.38 4.00 -22.96
CA PRO A 135 -0.92 5.38 -23.00
C PRO A 135 -2.07 6.29 -22.56
N GLY A 136 -1.79 7.18 -21.61
CA GLY A 136 -2.70 8.22 -21.15
C GLY A 136 -3.11 9.20 -22.24
#